data_AF-A0A956HQX3-F1
#
_entry.id   AF-A0A956HQX3-F1
#
_cell.length_a   1.000
_cell.length_b   1.000
_cell.length_c   1.000
_cell.angle_alpha   90.00
_cell.angle_beta   90.00
_cell.angle_gamma   90.00
#
_symmetry.space_group_name_H-M   'P 1'
#
loop_
_entity.id
_entity.type
_entity.pdbx_description
1 polymer ?
#
loop_
_entity_poly.entity_id
_entity_poly.type
_entity_poly.pdbx_seq_one_letter_code
_entity_poly.pdbx_strand_id
1 'polypeptide(L)'
;MPDTSKRFIALAVVGLCGFGAWKLGTAALDWVSTDERAGVEHFENQVWIDRMPEDERDMIGHLVFVNSRDGRAGAVGRSSMWRHFVEIFLWNREGNQVRVYLPQERVRAEFKVRTWECEGEAPEPFTLCLEMTRGNRAAHFYSREEWVVRPHAEPDAQVAEVTGEYPALAGVYDQAVTGAGNSLKMGADASLEGYADAGDGWPLASLED
;
A
#
# COMPACT_ATOMS: atom_id res chain seq x y z
N MET A 1 42.56 4.46 -58.18
CA MET A 1 43.28 5.41 -57.31
C MET A 1 42.24 6.22 -56.55
N PRO A 2 42.39 6.54 -55.25
CA PRO A 2 42.69 5.64 -54.10
C PRO A 2 41.68 5.85 -52.92
N ASP A 3 41.41 4.93 -51.98
CA ASP A 3 41.66 3.48 -51.93
C ASP A 3 40.78 2.77 -50.84
N THR A 4 41.05 1.48 -50.62
CA THR A 4 40.60 0.58 -49.54
C THR A 4 40.79 1.16 -48.11
N SER A 5 39.84 0.92 -47.18
CA SER A 5 40.03 0.53 -45.75
C SER A 5 38.74 0.73 -44.94
N LYS A 6 38.12 -0.28 -44.32
CA LYS A 6 38.49 -0.93 -43.04
C LYS A 6 38.80 0.04 -41.89
N ARG A 7 37.92 0.12 -40.89
CA ARG A 7 38.18 -0.32 -39.49
C ARG A 7 37.00 -0.08 -38.54
N PHE A 8 36.79 -1.03 -37.63
CA PHE A 8 36.09 -0.86 -36.34
C PHE A 8 36.91 0.07 -35.41
N ILE A 9 36.42 0.29 -34.18
CA ILE A 9 37.01 1.06 -33.04
C ILE A 9 36.47 2.50 -32.98
N ALA A 10 36.04 3.04 -31.84
CA ALA A 10 35.57 2.44 -30.57
C ALA A 10 34.87 3.53 -29.73
N LEU A 11 34.31 3.13 -28.58
CA LEU A 11 34.04 3.99 -27.43
C LEU A 11 35.06 5.14 -27.29
N ALA A 12 34.58 6.37 -27.30
CA ALA A 12 35.30 7.53 -26.79
C ALA A 12 34.56 8.04 -25.54
N VAL A 13 35.07 7.65 -24.37
CA VAL A 13 34.62 8.18 -23.07
C VAL A 13 34.93 9.67 -23.01
N VAL A 14 33.90 10.52 -22.98
CA VAL A 14 34.04 11.90 -22.49
C VAL A 14 33.92 11.85 -20.98
N GLY A 15 35.06 11.86 -20.30
CA GLY A 15 35.10 12.05 -18.86
C GLY A 15 34.84 13.50 -18.46
N LEU A 16 34.65 13.72 -17.16
CA LEU A 16 34.74 15.02 -16.48
C LEU A 16 33.62 16.05 -16.75
N CYS A 17 32.37 15.61 -16.58
CA CYS A 17 31.41 16.37 -15.75
C CYS A 17 31.30 15.64 -14.39
N GLY A 18 32.33 15.81 -13.56
CA GLY A 18 32.53 15.00 -12.35
C GLY A 18 31.59 15.33 -11.19
N PHE A 19 31.43 14.34 -10.29
CA PHE A 19 30.82 14.40 -8.96
C PHE A 19 29.33 14.72 -8.81
N GLY A 20 28.66 15.44 -9.72
CA GLY A 20 27.21 15.69 -9.61
C GLY A 20 26.32 14.52 -10.05
N ALA A 21 26.72 13.79 -11.09
CA ALA A 21 25.81 12.87 -11.80
C ALA A 21 25.80 11.43 -11.28
N TRP A 22 26.76 10.99 -10.45
CA TRP A 22 26.89 9.56 -10.15
C TRP A 22 25.79 9.02 -9.21
N LYS A 23 25.24 9.84 -8.30
CA LYS A 23 24.06 9.47 -7.50
C LYS A 23 22.74 9.46 -8.29
N LEU A 24 22.64 10.24 -9.38
CA LEU A 24 21.47 10.21 -10.27
C LEU A 24 21.56 9.09 -11.31
N GLY A 25 22.78 8.76 -11.76
CA GLY A 25 23.03 7.69 -12.73
C GLY A 25 22.75 6.28 -12.20
N THR A 26 22.93 6.03 -10.89
CA THR A 26 22.55 4.73 -10.30
C THR A 26 21.04 4.59 -10.21
N ALA A 27 20.32 5.59 -9.69
CA ALA A 27 18.85 5.58 -9.67
C ALA A 27 18.24 5.43 -11.08
N ALA A 28 18.85 6.08 -12.08
CA ALA A 28 18.43 6.01 -13.48
C ALA A 28 18.92 4.78 -14.27
N LEU A 29 19.65 3.84 -13.64
CA LEU A 29 20.06 2.56 -14.25
C LEU A 29 19.54 1.34 -13.45
N ASP A 30 19.23 1.51 -12.17
CA ASP A 30 18.60 0.49 -11.33
C ASP A 30 17.21 0.13 -11.91
N TRP A 31 16.35 1.10 -12.24
CA TRP A 31 15.03 0.84 -12.87
C TRP A 31 15.07 0.07 -14.21
N VAL A 32 16.25 -0.04 -14.84
CA VAL A 32 16.45 -0.77 -16.11
C VAL A 32 17.07 -2.16 -15.86
N SER A 33 17.57 -2.46 -14.66
CA SER A 33 18.43 -3.63 -14.43
C SER A 33 18.21 -4.42 -13.13
N THR A 34 17.29 -4.03 -12.25
CA THR A 34 16.87 -4.89 -11.12
C THR A 34 15.86 -5.97 -11.54
N ASP A 35 15.97 -7.15 -10.93
CA ASP A 35 15.06 -8.31 -11.03
C ASP A 35 13.58 -7.87 -10.97
N GLU A 36 12.67 -8.47 -11.76
CA GLU A 36 11.22 -8.18 -11.71
C GLU A 36 10.58 -8.52 -10.34
N ARG A 37 11.33 -9.15 -9.43
CA ARG A 37 11.00 -9.38 -8.01
C ARG A 37 11.66 -8.40 -7.04
N ALA A 38 12.67 -7.64 -7.46
CA ALA A 38 13.33 -6.67 -6.60
C ALA A 38 12.35 -5.54 -6.26
N GLY A 39 12.26 -5.21 -4.98
CA GLY A 39 11.36 -4.16 -4.50
C GLY A 39 9.87 -4.50 -4.62
N VAL A 40 9.47 -5.74 -4.31
CA VAL A 40 8.05 -6.09 -3.97
C VAL A 40 7.94 -7.01 -2.75
N GLU A 41 9.01 -7.13 -1.97
CA GLU A 41 9.16 -8.11 -0.88
C GLU A 41 8.16 -7.87 0.27
N HIS A 42 7.96 -6.60 0.65
CA HIS A 42 7.03 -6.21 1.72
C HIS A 42 5.60 -5.94 1.24
N PHE A 43 5.30 -6.09 -0.05
CA PHE A 43 4.01 -5.70 -0.62
C PHE A 43 2.82 -6.47 -0.02
N GLU A 44 3.00 -7.77 0.21
CA GLU A 44 1.96 -8.68 0.69
C GLU A 44 2.00 -8.82 2.22
N ASN A 45 0.83 -9.03 2.83
CA ASN A 45 0.68 -9.25 4.29
C ASN A 45 1.25 -8.11 5.16
N GLN A 46 1.19 -6.88 4.65
CA GLN A 46 1.69 -5.66 5.30
C GLN A 46 0.59 -4.59 5.33
N VAL A 47 0.46 -3.87 6.44
CA VAL A 47 -0.49 -2.74 6.57
C VAL A 47 0.17 -1.45 6.08
N TRP A 48 -0.44 -0.84 5.07
CA TRP A 48 0.02 0.40 4.45
C TRP A 48 -0.94 1.56 4.76
N ILE A 49 -0.42 2.74 5.08
CA ILE A 49 -1.21 3.97 5.26
C ILE A 49 -0.62 5.14 4.48
N ASP A 50 -1.45 6.11 4.09
CA ASP A 50 -0.99 7.28 3.31
C ASP A 50 -0.15 8.27 4.12
N ARG A 51 -0.39 8.37 5.44
CA ARG A 51 0.36 9.17 6.42
C ARG A 51 -0.03 8.79 7.85
N MET A 52 0.71 9.32 8.84
CA MET A 52 0.27 9.25 10.24
C MET A 52 -0.96 10.17 10.46
N PRO A 53 -1.94 9.76 11.29
CA PRO A 53 -3.04 10.62 11.71
C PRO A 53 -2.54 11.70 12.67
N GLU A 54 -3.02 12.93 12.50
CA GLU A 54 -2.68 14.08 13.36
C GLU A 54 -3.55 14.14 14.62
N ASP A 55 -4.80 13.69 14.54
CA ASP A 55 -5.74 13.56 15.67
C ASP A 55 -6.73 12.39 15.49
N GLU A 56 -7.56 12.11 16.50
CA GLU A 56 -8.50 10.99 16.51
C GLU A 56 -9.56 11.02 15.39
N ARG A 57 -9.90 12.20 14.87
CA ARG A 57 -10.91 12.40 13.81
C ARG A 57 -10.29 12.40 12.43
N ASP A 58 -8.98 12.42 12.35
CA ASP A 58 -8.25 12.54 11.10
C ASP A 58 -8.42 11.29 10.22
N MET A 59 -8.79 11.50 8.96
CA MET A 59 -9.17 10.45 8.02
C MET A 59 -7.97 10.09 7.13
N ILE A 60 -7.19 9.11 7.57
CA ILE A 60 -6.07 8.53 6.81
C ILE A 60 -6.57 7.48 5.82
N GLY A 61 -5.87 7.34 4.70
CA GLY A 61 -6.00 6.21 3.78
C GLY A 61 -5.28 4.98 4.32
N HIS A 62 -5.89 3.80 4.16
CA HIS A 62 -5.27 2.53 4.51
C HIS A 62 -5.46 1.49 3.41
N LEU A 63 -4.51 0.57 3.32
CA LEU A 63 -4.43 -0.45 2.29
C LEU A 63 -3.72 -1.70 2.83
N VAL A 64 -4.22 -2.88 2.48
CA VAL A 64 -3.60 -4.16 2.83
C VAL A 64 -3.87 -5.21 1.75
N PHE A 65 -2.84 -5.93 1.33
CA PHE A 65 -2.92 -7.04 0.39
C PHE A 65 -2.64 -8.36 1.13
N VAL A 66 -3.69 -9.06 1.56
CA VAL A 66 -3.54 -10.34 2.28
C VAL A 66 -3.37 -11.49 1.28
N ASN A 67 -2.31 -12.27 1.45
CA ASN A 67 -2.06 -13.52 0.74
C ASN A 67 -2.09 -14.66 1.76
N SER A 68 -3.12 -15.53 1.65
CA SER A 68 -3.33 -16.67 2.56
C SER A 68 -3.42 -18.00 1.78
N ARG A 69 -3.64 -19.11 2.49
CA ARG A 69 -3.83 -20.44 1.88
C ARG A 69 -5.17 -20.55 1.15
N ASP A 70 -6.17 -19.81 1.63
CA ASP A 70 -7.54 -19.85 1.13
C ASP A 70 -7.79 -18.84 -0.01
N GLY A 71 -6.86 -17.91 -0.22
CA GLY A 71 -6.86 -17.02 -1.38
C GLY A 71 -6.13 -15.70 -1.16
N ARG A 72 -6.37 -14.79 -2.11
CA ARG A 72 -5.81 -13.42 -2.14
C ARG A 72 -6.94 -12.41 -2.09
N ALA A 73 -7.04 -11.72 -0.97
CA ALA A 73 -8.00 -10.65 -0.72
C ALA A 73 -7.26 -9.46 -0.10
N GLY A 74 -7.85 -8.29 -0.19
CA GLY A 74 -7.29 -7.08 0.42
C GLY A 74 -8.39 -6.15 0.87
N ALA A 75 -8.00 -5.14 1.62
CA ALA A 75 -8.90 -4.08 2.06
C ALA A 75 -8.26 -2.73 1.72
N VAL A 76 -9.07 -1.81 1.22
CA VAL A 76 -8.68 -0.40 1.00
C VAL A 76 -9.77 0.50 1.54
N GLY A 77 -9.39 1.70 1.93
CA GLY A 77 -10.36 2.74 2.24
C GLY A 77 -9.76 3.86 3.06
N ARG A 78 -10.58 4.48 3.90
CA ARG A 78 -10.19 5.59 4.77
C ARG A 78 -10.79 5.42 6.15
N SER A 79 -9.99 5.66 7.18
CA SER A 79 -10.37 5.52 8.58
C SER A 79 -9.86 6.66 9.45
N SER A 80 -10.62 6.96 10.49
CA SER A 80 -10.19 7.68 11.71
C SER A 80 -10.48 6.76 12.91
N MET A 81 -10.34 7.25 14.15
CA MET A 81 -10.80 6.51 15.34
C MET A 81 -12.32 6.33 15.40
N TRP A 82 -13.07 7.21 14.71
CA TRP A 82 -14.53 7.33 14.87
C TRP A 82 -15.34 6.94 13.63
N ARG A 83 -14.70 6.88 12.46
CA ARG A 83 -15.38 6.62 11.18
C ARG A 83 -14.49 5.78 10.27
N HIS A 84 -15.06 4.72 9.73
CA HIS A 84 -14.38 3.78 8.84
C HIS A 84 -15.16 3.63 7.53
N PHE A 85 -14.46 3.77 6.41
CA PHE A 85 -14.92 3.34 5.10
C PHE A 85 -13.93 2.28 4.61
N VAL A 86 -14.41 1.06 4.36
CA VAL A 86 -13.57 -0.06 3.96
C VAL A 86 -14.27 -0.81 2.84
N GLU A 87 -13.58 -1.06 1.74
CA GLU A 87 -14.00 -2.01 0.72
C GLU A 87 -13.02 -3.19 0.68
N ILE A 88 -13.58 -4.39 0.57
CA ILE A 88 -12.82 -5.64 0.40
C ILE A 88 -12.72 -5.94 -1.09
N PHE A 89 -11.51 -6.19 -1.56
CA PHE A 89 -11.22 -6.54 -2.95
C PHE A 89 -10.54 -7.89 -3.07
N LEU A 90 -10.70 -8.54 -4.23
CA LEU A 90 -9.88 -9.69 -4.61
C LEU A 90 -8.70 -9.22 -5.45
N TRP A 91 -7.54 -9.87 -5.35
CA TRP A 91 -6.38 -9.46 -6.12
C TRP A 91 -5.51 -10.63 -6.58
N ASN A 92 -4.66 -10.36 -7.57
CA ASN A 92 -3.57 -11.25 -7.94
C ASN A 92 -2.35 -10.42 -8.40
N ARG A 93 -1.16 -10.99 -8.34
CA ARG A 93 0.10 -10.33 -8.71
C ARG A 93 0.98 -11.22 -9.57
N GLU A 94 1.63 -10.61 -10.54
CA GLU A 94 2.59 -11.22 -11.47
C GLU A 94 3.79 -10.27 -11.58
N GLY A 95 4.95 -10.65 -11.02
CA GLY A 95 6.08 -9.73 -10.85
C GLY A 95 5.68 -8.50 -10.01
N ASN A 96 5.87 -7.31 -10.58
CA ASN A 96 5.43 -6.04 -10.00
C ASN A 96 4.04 -5.58 -10.46
N GLN A 97 3.33 -6.35 -11.29
CA GLN A 97 2.00 -5.99 -11.80
C GLN A 97 0.90 -6.61 -10.94
N VAL A 98 0.02 -5.77 -10.40
CA VAL A 98 -1.07 -6.17 -9.51
C VAL A 98 -2.40 -5.89 -10.19
N ARG A 99 -3.28 -6.89 -10.19
CA ARG A 99 -4.64 -6.83 -10.72
C ARG A 99 -5.62 -6.95 -9.55
N VAL A 100 -6.54 -5.99 -9.44
CA VAL A 100 -7.56 -5.89 -8.40
C VAL A 100 -8.95 -6.02 -9.01
N TYR A 101 -9.86 -6.67 -8.29
CA TYR A 101 -11.29 -6.75 -8.57
C TYR A 101 -12.09 -6.36 -7.34
N LEU A 102 -12.89 -5.30 -7.47
CA LEU A 102 -13.76 -4.75 -6.43
C LEU A 102 -15.16 -5.38 -6.61
N PRO A 103 -15.61 -6.32 -5.75
CA PRO A 103 -16.81 -7.11 -6.01
C PRO A 103 -18.12 -6.32 -5.92
N GLN A 104 -18.13 -5.23 -5.13
CA GLN A 104 -19.31 -4.38 -4.91
C GLN A 104 -19.65 -3.61 -6.19
N GLU A 105 -18.69 -2.81 -6.69
CA GLU A 105 -18.86 -2.02 -7.92
C GLU A 105 -18.59 -2.83 -9.20
N ARG A 106 -18.07 -4.06 -9.07
CA ARG A 106 -17.65 -4.97 -10.16
C ARG A 106 -16.53 -4.40 -11.05
N VAL A 107 -15.79 -3.43 -10.53
CA VAL A 107 -14.68 -2.76 -11.22
C VAL A 107 -13.41 -3.62 -11.17
N ARG A 108 -12.59 -3.52 -12.22
CA ARG A 108 -11.24 -4.08 -12.27
C ARG A 108 -10.22 -2.96 -12.46
N ALA A 109 -9.15 -3.02 -11.70
CA ALA A 109 -8.03 -2.10 -11.80
C ALA A 109 -6.72 -2.87 -11.94
N GLU A 110 -5.73 -2.24 -12.57
CA GLU A 110 -4.39 -2.79 -12.72
C GLU A 110 -3.35 -1.68 -12.52
N PHE A 111 -2.32 -1.97 -11.74
CA PHE A 111 -1.25 -1.03 -11.43
C PHE A 111 0.07 -1.78 -11.22
N LYS A 112 1.19 -1.08 -11.38
CA LYS A 112 2.49 -1.56 -10.94
C LYS A 112 2.73 -1.18 -9.50
N VAL A 113 3.50 -1.98 -8.77
CA VAL A 113 3.87 -1.72 -7.37
C VAL A 113 5.36 -1.79 -7.17
N ARG A 114 5.88 -0.97 -6.26
CA ARG A 114 7.26 -1.01 -5.78
C ARG A 114 7.29 -0.78 -4.28
N THR A 115 8.03 -1.59 -3.54
CA THR A 115 8.31 -1.42 -2.11
C THR A 115 9.80 -1.30 -1.85
N TRP A 116 10.22 -0.41 -0.94
CA TRP A 116 11.63 -0.26 -0.53
C TRP A 116 11.72 0.19 0.93
N GLU A 117 12.89 0.04 1.55
CA GLU A 117 13.20 0.72 2.81
C GLU A 117 13.25 2.23 2.57
N CYS A 118 12.53 3.03 3.37
CA CYS A 118 12.39 4.45 3.08
C CYS A 118 13.69 5.27 3.23
N GLU A 119 14.73 4.78 3.91
CA GLU A 119 16.02 5.46 4.13
C GLU A 119 15.94 6.96 4.58
N GLY A 120 14.83 7.38 5.21
CA GLY A 120 14.58 8.77 5.61
C GLY A 120 13.82 9.65 4.58
N GLU A 121 13.33 9.07 3.48
CA GLU A 121 12.41 9.71 2.54
C GLU A 121 11.01 9.94 3.13
N ALA A 122 10.60 9.08 4.07
CA ALA A 122 9.32 9.16 4.77
C ALA A 122 9.47 9.77 6.19
N PRO A 123 8.42 10.41 6.74
CA PRO A 123 8.42 10.83 8.14
C PRO A 123 8.57 9.63 9.09
N GLU A 124 9.22 9.85 10.24
CA GLU A 124 9.14 8.90 11.35
C GLU A 124 7.65 8.69 11.75
N PRO A 125 7.22 7.46 12.08
CA PRO A 125 8.03 6.26 12.35
C PRO A 125 8.18 5.29 11.15
N PHE A 126 7.92 5.71 9.92
CA PHE A 126 7.88 4.80 8.78
C PHE A 126 9.25 4.29 8.34
N THR A 127 9.37 2.97 8.13
CA THR A 127 10.59 2.31 7.63
C THR A 127 10.41 1.72 6.24
N LEU A 128 9.17 1.44 5.83
CA LEU A 128 8.84 0.83 4.54
C LEU A 128 7.98 1.76 3.69
N CYS A 129 8.34 1.90 2.43
CA CYS A 129 7.70 2.75 1.44
C CYS A 129 7.06 1.88 0.34
N LEU A 130 5.87 2.25 -0.12
CA LEU A 130 5.13 1.65 -1.23
C LEU A 130 4.76 2.74 -2.25
N GLU A 131 5.05 2.48 -3.52
CA GLU A 131 4.52 3.24 -4.65
C GLU A 131 3.61 2.32 -5.49
N MET A 132 2.47 2.85 -5.90
CA MET A 132 1.54 2.22 -6.82
C MET A 132 1.34 3.12 -8.04
N THR A 133 1.64 2.64 -9.25
CA THR A 133 1.58 3.44 -10.48
C THR A 133 0.58 2.89 -11.50
N ARG A 134 -0.22 3.79 -12.09
CA ARG A 134 -1.08 3.51 -13.25
C ARG A 134 -1.02 4.69 -14.21
N GLY A 135 -0.65 4.43 -15.46
CA GLY A 135 -0.47 5.46 -16.48
C GLY A 135 0.58 6.50 -16.07
N ASN A 136 0.15 7.75 -15.92
CA ASN A 136 0.98 8.87 -15.45
C ASN A 136 0.76 9.24 -13.96
N ARG A 137 0.00 8.42 -13.22
CA ARG A 137 -0.37 8.69 -11.83
C ARG A 137 0.33 7.72 -10.88
N ALA A 138 0.69 8.22 -9.71
CA ALA A 138 1.33 7.48 -8.63
C ALA A 138 0.61 7.75 -7.31
N ALA A 139 0.45 6.72 -6.49
CA ALA A 139 0.02 6.82 -5.10
C ALA A 139 1.12 6.27 -4.20
N HIS A 140 1.40 6.97 -3.10
CA HIS A 140 2.41 6.57 -2.12
C HIS A 140 1.74 6.16 -0.81
N PHE A 141 2.26 5.10 -0.21
CA PHE A 141 1.87 4.64 1.12
C PHE A 141 3.13 4.25 1.90
N TYR A 142 2.98 4.19 3.22
CA TYR A 142 4.04 3.94 4.17
C TYR A 142 3.64 2.85 5.16
N SER A 143 4.63 2.15 5.70
CA SER A 143 4.48 1.07 6.66
C SER A 143 5.71 1.03 7.59
N ARG A 144 5.63 0.16 8.59
CA ARG A 144 6.71 -0.19 9.51
C ARG A 144 6.94 -1.70 9.46
N GLU A 145 8.15 -2.17 9.74
CA GLU A 145 8.51 -3.60 9.66
C GLU A 145 7.66 -4.51 10.57
N GLU A 146 7.16 -3.98 11.69
CA GLU A 146 6.30 -4.71 12.62
C GLU A 146 4.81 -4.77 12.22
N TRP A 147 4.36 -3.98 11.24
CA TRP A 147 2.96 -3.89 10.80
C TRP A 147 2.53 -5.04 9.87
N VAL A 148 2.94 -6.26 10.22
CA VAL A 148 2.75 -7.48 9.44
C VAL A 148 1.46 -8.20 9.85
N VAL A 149 0.62 -8.49 8.86
CA VAL A 149 -0.56 -9.35 9.01
C VAL A 149 -0.10 -10.80 8.99
N ARG A 150 -0.52 -11.61 9.97
CA ARG A 150 -0.16 -13.03 10.06
C ARG A 150 -1.38 -13.92 9.74
N PRO A 151 -1.78 -14.11 8.46
CA PRO A 151 -3.01 -14.84 8.08
C PRO A 151 -2.97 -16.35 8.34
N HIS A 152 -1.98 -16.85 9.09
CA HIS A 152 -1.78 -18.26 9.46
C HIS A 152 -1.61 -18.47 10.96
N ALA A 153 -1.66 -17.41 11.76
CA ALA A 153 -1.68 -17.52 13.21
C ALA A 153 -3.12 -17.69 13.71
N GLU A 154 -3.30 -18.52 14.74
CA GLU A 154 -4.60 -18.72 15.39
C GLU A 154 -5.20 -17.35 15.80
N PRO A 155 -6.47 -17.03 15.43
CA PRO A 155 -7.04 -15.71 15.66
C PRO A 155 -7.00 -15.28 17.13
N ASP A 156 -7.33 -16.20 18.05
CA ASP A 156 -7.31 -15.95 19.49
C ASP A 156 -5.90 -15.63 20.02
N ALA A 157 -4.85 -16.19 19.40
CA ALA A 157 -3.46 -15.90 19.78
C ALA A 157 -3.06 -14.47 19.35
N GLN A 158 -3.47 -14.03 18.16
CA GLN A 158 -3.22 -12.66 17.69
C GLN A 158 -3.96 -11.63 18.55
N VAL A 159 -5.20 -11.95 18.96
CA VAL A 159 -5.98 -11.08 19.85
C VAL A 159 -5.37 -11.05 21.25
N ALA A 160 -4.90 -12.18 21.78
CA ALA A 160 -4.21 -12.23 23.08
C ALA A 160 -2.89 -11.43 23.07
N GLU A 161 -2.15 -11.42 21.95
CA GLU A 161 -0.95 -10.58 21.73
C GLU A 161 -1.33 -9.08 21.82
N VAL A 162 -2.31 -8.63 21.02
CA VAL A 162 -2.76 -7.22 20.96
C VAL A 162 -3.39 -6.75 22.28
N THR A 163 -4.25 -7.57 22.91
CA THR A 163 -4.90 -7.20 24.18
C THR A 163 -3.93 -7.28 25.38
N GLY A 164 -2.85 -8.06 25.28
CA GLY A 164 -1.76 -8.04 26.24
C GLY A 164 -0.92 -6.75 26.17
N GLU A 165 -0.63 -6.26 24.96
CA GLU A 165 0.07 -5.00 24.73
C GLU A 165 -0.80 -3.77 25.04
N TYR A 166 -2.10 -3.84 24.72
CA TYR A 166 -3.09 -2.77 24.93
C TYR A 166 -4.26 -3.24 25.80
N PRO A 167 -4.12 -3.33 27.14
CA PRO A 167 -5.16 -3.84 28.05
C PRO A 167 -6.51 -3.12 27.96
N ALA A 168 -6.52 -1.85 27.52
CA ALA A 168 -7.74 -1.08 27.30
C ALA A 168 -8.64 -1.66 26.20
N LEU A 169 -8.09 -2.44 25.26
CA LEU A 169 -8.83 -3.05 24.15
C LEU A 169 -9.51 -4.38 24.51
N ALA A 170 -9.12 -5.02 25.62
CA ALA A 170 -9.65 -6.33 26.02
C ALA A 170 -11.18 -6.33 26.16
N GLY A 171 -11.75 -5.30 26.79
CA GLY A 171 -13.20 -5.16 26.95
C GLY A 171 -13.96 -4.84 25.65
N VAL A 172 -13.27 -4.39 24.59
CA VAL A 172 -13.88 -4.11 23.29
C VAL A 172 -14.03 -5.40 22.48
N TYR A 173 -13.00 -6.26 22.50
CA TYR A 173 -13.06 -7.58 21.85
C TYR A 173 -14.16 -8.46 22.46
N ASP A 174 -14.23 -8.54 23.78
CA ASP A 174 -15.27 -9.31 24.48
C ASP A 174 -16.67 -8.85 24.09
N GLN A 175 -16.91 -7.53 23.98
CA GLN A 175 -18.22 -7.01 23.54
C GLN A 175 -18.54 -7.34 22.08
N ALA A 176 -17.55 -7.27 21.19
CA ALA A 176 -17.71 -7.56 19.77
C ALA A 176 -17.97 -9.06 19.50
N VAL A 177 -17.31 -9.96 20.25
CA VAL A 177 -17.40 -11.42 20.06
C VAL A 177 -18.58 -12.04 20.82
N THR A 178 -18.87 -11.60 22.04
CA THR A 178 -19.96 -12.18 22.85
C THR A 178 -21.34 -11.59 22.51
N GLY A 179 -21.40 -10.47 21.77
CA GLY A 179 -22.64 -9.78 21.46
C GLY A 179 -23.34 -9.16 22.67
N ALA A 180 -22.67 -9.08 23.83
CA ALA A 180 -23.22 -8.58 25.09
C ALA A 180 -23.32 -7.04 25.18
N GLY A 181 -23.37 -6.36 24.03
CA GLY A 181 -23.64 -4.93 23.92
C GLY A 181 -25.15 -4.66 23.95
N ASN A 182 -25.61 -3.79 24.86
CA ASN A 182 -27.00 -3.34 24.94
C ASN A 182 -27.53 -2.91 23.56
N SER A 183 -28.75 -3.31 23.20
CA SER A 183 -29.35 -2.89 21.93
C SER A 183 -29.55 -1.37 21.92
N LEU A 184 -28.61 -0.66 21.30
CA LEU A 184 -28.80 0.71 20.86
C LEU A 184 -29.95 0.70 19.86
N LYS A 185 -31.11 1.21 20.30
CA LYS A 185 -32.26 1.43 19.41
C LYS A 185 -31.83 2.43 18.35
N MET A 186 -31.53 1.91 17.16
CA MET A 186 -31.18 2.72 16.01
C MET A 186 -32.42 3.54 15.62
N GLY A 187 -32.39 4.85 15.89
CA GLY A 187 -33.41 5.78 15.42
C GLY A 187 -33.46 5.74 13.89
N ALA A 188 -34.65 5.66 13.32
CA ALA A 188 -34.88 5.49 11.89
C ALA A 188 -34.79 6.82 11.09
N ASP A 189 -34.06 7.80 11.63
CA ASP A 189 -34.14 9.21 11.27
C ASP A 189 -32.75 9.84 10.98
N ALA A 190 -31.74 9.01 10.70
CA ALA A 190 -30.50 9.45 10.07
C ALA A 190 -30.67 9.57 8.53
N SER A 191 -30.94 10.78 8.04
CA SER A 191 -31.04 11.08 6.61
C SER A 191 -29.70 10.82 5.88
N LEU A 192 -29.72 9.94 4.89
CA LEU A 192 -28.53 9.53 4.09
C LEU A 192 -28.02 10.59 3.09
N GLU A 193 -28.50 11.83 3.16
CA GLU A 193 -28.16 12.90 2.20
C GLU A 193 -26.69 13.38 2.28
N GLY A 194 -25.93 12.94 3.30
CA GLY A 194 -24.48 13.21 3.43
C GLY A 194 -23.55 12.12 2.84
N TYR A 195 -24.07 11.11 2.14
CA TYR A 195 -23.28 9.96 1.67
C TYR A 195 -22.69 10.10 0.25
N ALA A 196 -23.01 11.18 -0.47
CA ALA A 196 -22.68 11.34 -1.90
C ALA A 196 -21.28 11.93 -2.19
N ASP A 197 -20.60 12.49 -1.19
CA ASP A 197 -19.36 13.28 -1.37
C ASP A 197 -18.06 12.46 -1.20
N ALA A 198 -18.15 11.13 -1.29
CA ALA A 198 -17.01 10.22 -1.18
C ALA A 198 -16.30 9.93 -2.52
N GLY A 199 -16.87 10.40 -3.65
CA GLY A 199 -16.41 10.06 -5.01
C GLY A 199 -14.99 10.54 -5.33
N ASP A 200 -14.60 11.71 -4.83
CA ASP A 200 -13.33 12.36 -5.21
C ASP A 200 -12.15 11.98 -4.30
N GLY A 201 -12.40 11.17 -3.26
CA GLY A 201 -11.48 10.92 -2.15
C GLY A 201 -11.00 9.47 -1.99
N TRP A 202 -11.24 8.61 -2.97
CA TRP A 202 -10.86 7.19 -2.91
C TRP A 202 -9.37 6.99 -3.26
N PRO A 203 -8.58 6.23 -2.48
CA PRO A 203 -7.15 6.05 -2.75
C PRO A 203 -6.87 5.47 -4.14
N LEU A 204 -7.75 4.59 -4.65
CA LEU A 204 -7.65 4.05 -6.00
C LEU A 204 -8.31 4.94 -7.07
N ALA A 205 -9.23 5.86 -6.75
CA ALA A 205 -9.76 6.80 -7.74
C ALA A 205 -8.74 7.86 -8.16
N SER A 206 -7.75 8.13 -7.29
CA SER A 206 -6.53 8.85 -7.71
C SER A 206 -5.86 8.17 -8.92
N LEU A 207 -6.07 6.86 -9.13
CA LEU A 207 -5.58 6.04 -10.24
C LEU A 207 -6.67 5.70 -11.29
N GLU A 208 -7.85 6.30 -11.27
CA GLU A 208 -8.92 6.09 -12.28
C GLU A 208 -8.94 7.19 -13.35
N ASP A 209 -8.94 6.79 -14.63
CA ASP A 209 -8.70 7.64 -15.81
C ASP A 209 -9.68 8.82 -15.97
#